data_AF-A6ZM17-F1
#
_entry.id   AF-A6ZM17-F1
#
_cell.length_a   1.000
_cell.length_b   1.000
_cell.length_c   1.000
_cell.angle_alpha   90.00
_cell.angle_beta   90.00
_cell.angle_gamma   90.00
#
_symmetry.space_group_name_H-M   'P 1'
#
loop_
_entity.id
_entity.type
_entity.pdbx_description
1 polymer ?
#
loop_
_entity_poly.entity_id
_entity_poly.type
_entity_poly.pdbx_seq_one_letter_code
_entity_poly.pdbx_strand_id
1 'polypeptide(L)'
;MLRITVKTLQQRASFHHSFKHISVPDLHTRAQNDQTNCYCQEINARLPSKTDPLDPHIKLPHRTPNYNKHVLLLSPGDRFAQPWKVAWNHNLDTNTNRPYNAISKLRSHLGGSPGILINAVHLQNEFIPRPKQHDEWLYFFVIPDMKLYVIKETDIEEFASFLDEGAIQAPKLSFQDYLSGKAKASQQVHEVHHRKLTRFQGETFLRDWNLVCGHYKRDAKCGEMGPDIIAAFQDEKLFPENNLALISHIGGHIFAGNVIFYKLFGREKMQNKLDSLWFGKVYPHNLKLLCENLENGKIIDEMYRGGISMN
;
A
#
# COMPACT_ATOMS: atom_id res chain seq x y z
N MET A 1 -5.12 -8.87 -44.78
CA MET A 1 -5.69 -8.96 -43.41
C MET A 1 -4.63 -9.51 -42.47
N LEU A 2 -3.83 -8.65 -41.83
CA LEU A 2 -2.83 -9.07 -40.84
C LEU A 2 -3.41 -8.85 -39.44
N ARG A 3 -3.69 -9.95 -38.72
CA ARG A 3 -3.96 -9.91 -37.27
C ARG A 3 -2.63 -9.71 -36.55
N ILE A 4 -2.41 -8.52 -36.01
CA ILE A 4 -1.31 -8.25 -35.08
C ILE A 4 -1.73 -8.79 -33.71
N THR A 5 -1.16 -9.93 -33.32
CA THR A 5 -1.29 -10.50 -31.98
C THR A 5 -0.52 -9.60 -31.01
N VAL A 6 -1.24 -8.94 -30.10
CA VAL A 6 -0.65 -8.18 -29.00
C VAL A 6 0.06 -9.17 -28.07
N LYS A 7 1.38 -9.31 -28.20
CA LYS A 7 2.21 -9.89 -27.14
C LYS A 7 2.10 -8.95 -25.94
N THR A 8 1.33 -9.35 -24.93
CA THR A 8 1.43 -8.78 -23.58
C THR A 8 2.84 -9.06 -23.08
N LEU A 9 3.74 -8.08 -23.20
CA LEU A 9 4.97 -8.00 -22.43
C LEU A 9 4.56 -7.91 -20.95
N GLN A 10 4.43 -9.07 -20.31
CA GLN A 10 4.68 -9.16 -18.87
C GLN A 10 6.18 -8.87 -18.71
N GLN A 11 6.56 -7.60 -18.63
CA GLN A 11 7.83 -7.24 -18.01
C GLN A 11 7.73 -7.75 -16.57
N ARG A 12 8.26 -8.96 -16.31
CA ARG A 12 8.56 -9.39 -14.94
C ARG A 12 9.49 -8.31 -14.39
N ALA A 13 8.99 -7.49 -13.47
CA ALA A 13 9.86 -6.59 -12.72
C ALA A 13 10.94 -7.48 -12.09
N SER A 14 12.21 -7.18 -12.38
CA SER A 14 13.33 -7.89 -11.77
C SER A 14 13.40 -7.47 -10.32
N PHE A 15 12.79 -8.27 -9.44
CA PHE A 15 12.84 -8.09 -8.00
C PHE A 15 14.28 -8.15 -7.48
N HIS A 16 14.57 -7.45 -6.38
CA HIS A 16 15.86 -7.59 -5.71
C HIS A 16 16.02 -8.99 -5.14
N HIS A 17 14.95 -9.54 -4.55
CA HIS A 17 14.88 -10.95 -4.18
C HIS A 17 14.56 -11.84 -5.38
N SER A 18 15.11 -13.05 -5.38
CA SER A 18 14.80 -14.06 -6.38
C SER A 18 13.48 -14.77 -6.08
N PHE A 19 12.36 -14.18 -6.54
CA PHE A 19 11.05 -14.81 -6.42
C PHE A 19 10.75 -15.76 -7.57
N LYS A 20 10.18 -16.93 -7.24
CA LYS A 20 9.59 -17.86 -8.20
C LYS A 20 8.07 -17.74 -8.17
N HIS A 21 7.48 -17.40 -9.30
CA HIS A 21 6.03 -17.48 -9.47
C HIS A 21 5.57 -18.94 -9.51
N ILE A 22 4.52 -19.25 -8.75
CA ILE A 22 3.89 -20.55 -8.67
C ILE A 22 2.38 -20.41 -8.81
N SER A 23 1.75 -21.44 -9.37
CA SER A 23 0.32 -21.67 -9.22
C SER A 23 0.11 -22.67 -8.10
N VAL A 24 -0.92 -22.46 -7.29
CA VAL A 24 -1.30 -23.36 -6.20
C VAL A 24 -2.73 -23.84 -6.43
N PRO A 25 -2.92 -24.95 -7.19
CA PRO A 25 -4.24 -25.51 -7.46
C PRO A 25 -5.02 -25.86 -6.18
N ASP A 26 -4.33 -26.10 -5.06
CA ASP A 26 -4.94 -26.44 -3.78
C ASP A 26 -5.86 -25.33 -3.25
N LEU A 27 -5.61 -24.07 -3.61
CA LEU A 27 -6.49 -22.92 -3.34
C LEU A 27 -7.87 -23.06 -4.00
N HIS A 28 -8.00 -23.96 -4.97
CA HIS A 28 -9.22 -24.25 -5.71
C HIS A 28 -9.79 -25.63 -5.43
N THR A 29 -9.29 -26.33 -4.39
CA THR A 29 -9.95 -27.54 -3.89
C THR A 29 -11.38 -27.21 -3.46
N ARG A 30 -12.27 -28.20 -3.53
CA ARG A 30 -13.66 -28.04 -3.10
C ARG A 30 -13.76 -27.50 -1.67
N ALA A 31 -12.96 -28.06 -0.76
CA ALA A 31 -12.91 -27.62 0.64
C ALA A 31 -12.48 -26.15 0.80
N GLN A 32 -11.44 -25.71 0.08
CA GLN A 32 -10.98 -24.31 0.12
C GLN A 32 -11.99 -23.35 -0.50
N ASN A 33 -12.65 -23.74 -1.59
CA ASN A 33 -13.73 -22.96 -2.18
C ASN A 33 -14.93 -22.83 -1.24
N ASP A 34 -15.34 -23.93 -0.59
CA ASP A 34 -16.45 -23.93 0.37
C ASP A 34 -16.13 -23.04 1.58
N GLN A 35 -14.90 -23.13 2.12
CA GLN A 35 -14.44 -22.27 3.21
C GLN A 35 -14.40 -20.79 2.79
N THR A 36 -13.89 -20.49 1.60
CA THR A 36 -13.83 -19.13 1.05
C THR A 36 -15.23 -18.55 0.82
N ASN A 37 -16.16 -19.35 0.30
CA ASN A 37 -17.55 -18.96 0.12
C ASN A 37 -18.24 -18.67 1.45
N CYS A 38 -18.06 -19.53 2.45
CA CYS A 38 -18.59 -19.33 3.80
C CYS A 38 -18.07 -18.01 4.41
N TYR A 39 -16.76 -17.79 4.36
CA TYR A 39 -16.16 -16.56 4.88
C TYR A 39 -16.66 -15.30 4.15
N CYS A 40 -16.78 -15.35 2.82
CA CYS A 40 -17.32 -14.22 2.05
C CYS A 40 -18.79 -13.95 2.40
N GLN A 41 -19.59 -14.99 2.65
CA GLN A 41 -20.97 -14.85 3.13
C GLN A 41 -21.03 -14.19 4.51
N GLU A 42 -20.15 -14.56 5.44
CA GLU A 42 -20.04 -13.92 6.77
C GLU A 42 -19.65 -12.44 6.67
N ILE A 43 -18.70 -12.09 5.81
CA ILE A 43 -18.36 -10.69 5.53
C ILE A 43 -19.57 -9.96 4.95
N ASN A 44 -20.22 -10.54 3.93
CA ASN A 44 -21.40 -9.97 3.28
C ASN A 44 -22.56 -9.75 4.24
N ALA A 45 -22.73 -10.61 5.25
CA ALA A 45 -23.71 -10.45 6.32
C ALA A 45 -23.44 -9.19 7.16
N ARG A 46 -22.16 -8.87 7.42
CA ARG A 46 -21.71 -7.70 8.19
C ARG A 46 -21.72 -6.36 7.43
N LEU A 47 -21.82 -6.40 6.09
CA LEU A 47 -21.79 -5.17 5.29
C LEU A 47 -23.05 -4.30 5.50
N PRO A 48 -22.89 -2.96 5.57
CA PRO A 48 -24.01 -2.03 5.72
C PRO A 48 -24.90 -1.95 4.47
N SER A 49 -24.33 -2.19 3.28
CA SER A 49 -25.08 -2.30 2.02
C SER A 49 -24.99 -3.72 1.48
N LYS A 50 -26.08 -4.20 0.86
CA LYS A 50 -26.15 -5.50 0.18
C LYS A 50 -25.95 -5.40 -1.33
N THR A 51 -25.70 -4.20 -1.88
CA THR A 51 -25.64 -3.96 -3.33
C THR A 51 -24.27 -4.22 -3.97
N ASP A 52 -23.22 -4.37 -3.17
CA ASP A 52 -21.85 -4.63 -3.62
C ASP A 52 -21.19 -5.70 -2.73
N PRO A 53 -21.67 -6.95 -2.80
CA PRO A 53 -21.13 -8.04 -2.00
C PRO A 53 -19.71 -8.38 -2.44
N LEU A 54 -18.93 -8.91 -1.51
CA LEU A 54 -17.68 -9.58 -1.80
C LEU A 54 -17.96 -10.84 -2.63
N ASP A 55 -17.41 -10.86 -3.85
CA ASP A 55 -17.44 -12.01 -4.75
C ASP A 55 -16.13 -12.80 -4.64
N PRO A 56 -16.16 -14.03 -4.10
CA PRO A 56 -14.96 -14.88 -3.99
C PRO A 56 -14.42 -15.35 -5.35
N HIS A 57 -15.22 -15.29 -6.42
CA HIS A 57 -14.86 -15.78 -7.75
C HIS A 57 -14.39 -14.68 -8.69
N ILE A 58 -14.37 -13.42 -8.22
CA ILE A 58 -13.86 -12.32 -9.03
C ILE A 58 -12.42 -12.58 -9.45
N LYS A 59 -12.13 -12.31 -10.73
CA LYS A 59 -10.79 -12.41 -11.29
C LYS A 59 -9.92 -11.27 -10.76
N LEU A 60 -8.79 -11.63 -10.17
CA LEU A 60 -7.82 -10.66 -9.69
C LEU A 60 -7.10 -9.99 -10.87
N PRO A 61 -7.11 -8.66 -10.99
CA PRO A 61 -6.29 -7.98 -11.98
C PRO A 61 -4.84 -7.88 -11.49
N HIS A 62 -3.88 -8.13 -12.38
CA HIS A 62 -2.48 -7.79 -12.12
C HIS A 62 -2.27 -6.28 -12.32
N ARG A 63 -2.54 -5.51 -11.27
CA ARG A 63 -2.30 -4.06 -11.20
C ARG A 63 -1.73 -3.65 -9.84
N THR A 64 -0.57 -3.00 -9.89
CA THR A 64 0.02 -2.23 -8.79
C THR A 64 0.14 -0.75 -9.17
N PRO A 65 -0.04 0.18 -8.21
CA PRO A 65 0.27 1.56 -8.47
C PRO A 65 1.77 1.68 -8.75
N ASN A 66 2.14 2.59 -9.65
CA ASN A 66 3.54 2.95 -9.87
C ASN A 66 3.93 4.03 -8.85
N TYR A 67 4.91 3.76 -8.00
CA TYR A 67 5.40 4.71 -7.01
C TYR A 67 6.83 4.41 -6.59
N ASN A 68 7.56 5.45 -6.23
CA ASN A 68 8.95 5.40 -5.80
C ASN A 68 9.07 5.59 -4.28
N LYS A 69 8.09 6.27 -3.66
CA LYS A 69 8.00 6.41 -2.19
C LYS A 69 6.59 6.09 -1.70
N HIS A 70 6.49 5.46 -0.54
CA HIS A 70 5.25 5.31 0.22
C HIS A 70 5.39 6.03 1.56
N VAL A 71 4.59 7.07 1.72
CA VAL A 71 4.55 7.93 2.89
C VAL A 71 3.35 7.52 3.74
N LEU A 72 3.63 6.98 4.92
CA LEU A 72 2.66 6.44 5.86
C LEU A 72 2.47 7.42 7.01
N LEU A 73 1.33 8.10 7.08
CA LEU A 73 0.94 8.88 8.25
C LEU A 73 0.52 7.93 9.37
N LEU A 74 1.23 7.94 10.49
CA LEU A 74 0.89 7.11 11.64
C LEU A 74 -0.34 7.69 12.36
N SER A 75 -1.34 6.84 12.57
CA SER A 75 -2.56 7.18 13.30
C SER A 75 -2.32 7.11 14.82
N PRO A 76 -2.89 8.04 15.61
CA PRO A 76 -2.86 7.93 17.06
C PRO A 76 -3.87 6.87 17.53
N GLY A 77 -3.64 6.35 18.73
CA GLY A 77 -4.58 5.49 19.44
C GLY A 77 -4.04 4.10 19.78
N ASP A 78 -4.78 3.42 20.64
CA ASP A 78 -4.50 2.05 21.06
C ASP A 78 -4.68 1.07 19.90
N ARG A 79 -3.82 0.04 19.84
CA ARG A 79 -3.87 -1.03 18.85
C ARG A 79 -5.15 -1.88 18.98
N PHE A 80 -5.68 -2.03 20.19
CA PHE A 80 -6.90 -2.82 20.43
C PHE A 80 -8.18 -2.04 20.11
N ALA A 81 -8.12 -0.71 20.21
CA ALA A 81 -9.19 0.14 19.72
C ALA A 81 -9.25 0.08 18.19
N GLN A 82 -10.44 0.30 17.61
CA GLN A 82 -10.62 0.42 16.15
C GLN A 82 -10.85 1.86 15.68
N PRO A 83 -10.02 2.86 16.10
CA PRO A 83 -10.31 4.27 15.85
C PRO A 83 -10.35 4.60 14.36
N TRP A 84 -9.56 3.90 13.54
CA TRP A 84 -9.52 4.11 12.08
C TRP A 84 -10.88 3.88 11.40
N LYS A 85 -11.76 3.01 11.94
CA LYS A 85 -13.09 2.76 11.38
C LYS A 85 -13.95 4.03 11.38
N VAL A 86 -13.73 4.93 12.35
CA VAL A 86 -14.44 6.21 12.46
C VAL A 86 -13.59 7.37 11.95
N ALA A 87 -12.29 7.37 12.25
CA ALA A 87 -11.42 8.50 12.04
C ALA A 87 -11.01 8.69 10.57
N TRP A 88 -10.90 7.62 9.78
CA TRP A 88 -10.60 7.73 8.36
C TRP A 88 -11.89 7.98 7.56
N ASN A 89 -12.04 9.20 7.04
CA ASN A 89 -13.14 9.57 6.15
C ASN A 89 -13.10 8.77 4.84
N HIS A 90 -14.26 8.60 4.19
CA HIS A 90 -14.39 7.92 2.89
C HIS A 90 -13.31 8.35 1.88
N ASN A 91 -13.03 9.66 1.79
CA ASN A 91 -11.81 10.15 1.17
C ASN A 91 -10.92 10.79 2.26
N LEU A 92 -9.68 10.33 2.38
CA LEU A 92 -8.74 10.92 3.34
C LEU A 92 -8.40 12.37 3.01
N ASP A 93 -8.42 12.75 1.72
CA ASP A 93 -8.17 14.13 1.32
C ASP A 93 -9.27 15.10 1.79
N THR A 94 -10.45 14.59 2.19
CA THR A 94 -11.54 15.40 2.74
C THR A 94 -11.59 15.34 4.27
N ASN A 95 -10.54 14.82 4.92
CA ASN A 95 -10.48 14.77 6.37
C ASN A 95 -9.96 16.07 6.94
N THR A 96 -10.77 16.77 7.73
CA THR A 96 -10.39 18.04 8.37
C THR A 96 -9.79 17.84 9.76
N ASN A 97 -9.87 16.62 10.32
CA ASN A 97 -9.39 16.33 11.66
C ASN A 97 -7.90 15.99 11.66
N ARG A 98 -7.18 16.47 12.67
CA ARG A 98 -5.79 16.07 12.91
C ARG A 98 -5.71 14.59 13.34
N PRO A 99 -4.65 13.86 12.93
CA PRO A 99 -3.56 14.30 12.05
C PRO A 99 -3.88 14.15 10.55
N TYR A 100 -5.03 13.57 10.19
CA TYR A 100 -5.33 13.14 8.81
C TYR A 100 -5.47 14.27 7.81
N ASN A 101 -5.82 15.48 8.25
CA ASN A 101 -5.83 16.68 7.43
C ASN A 101 -4.47 16.97 6.77
N ALA A 102 -3.37 16.54 7.38
CA ALA A 102 -2.04 16.65 6.81
C ALA A 102 -1.87 15.93 5.46
N ILE A 103 -2.64 14.88 5.19
CA ILE A 103 -2.57 14.15 3.91
C ILE A 103 -2.98 15.05 2.74
N SER A 104 -4.10 15.78 2.89
CA SER A 104 -4.59 16.70 1.86
C SER A 104 -3.60 17.85 1.61
N LYS A 105 -3.04 18.41 2.70
CA LYS A 105 -2.03 19.48 2.65
C LYS A 105 -0.77 18.99 1.94
N LEU A 106 -0.21 17.86 2.38
CA LEU A 106 0.99 17.26 1.78
C LEU A 106 0.80 16.99 0.28
N ARG A 107 -0.34 16.39 -0.09
CA ARG A 107 -0.65 16.10 -1.50
C ARG A 107 -0.76 17.37 -2.34
N SER A 108 -1.28 18.46 -1.77
CA SER A 108 -1.39 19.76 -2.47
C SER A 108 -0.02 20.37 -2.77
N HIS A 109 0.92 20.31 -1.83
CA HIS A 109 2.30 20.81 -2.02
C HIS A 109 3.12 19.94 -2.97
N LEU A 110 2.88 18.63 -2.98
CA LEU A 110 3.52 17.71 -3.93
C LEU A 110 3.06 17.93 -5.38
N GLY A 111 2.03 18.75 -5.66
CA GLY A 111 1.68 19.17 -7.03
C GLY A 111 1.33 18.04 -8.02
N GLY A 112 1.09 16.82 -7.53
CA GLY A 112 0.94 15.61 -8.35
C GLY A 112 2.25 14.97 -8.78
N SER A 113 3.36 15.20 -8.07
CA SER A 113 4.65 14.52 -8.24
C SER A 113 4.40 13.01 -8.39
N PRO A 114 4.55 12.47 -9.62
CA PRO A 114 4.19 11.09 -9.91
C PRO A 114 5.12 10.19 -9.12
N GLY A 115 4.55 9.37 -8.25
CA GLY A 115 5.27 8.31 -7.56
C GLY A 115 5.44 8.48 -6.06
N ILE A 116 4.72 9.39 -5.42
CA ILE A 116 4.57 9.38 -3.96
C ILE A 116 3.17 8.87 -3.62
N LEU A 117 3.11 7.67 -3.06
CA LEU A 117 1.90 7.10 -2.47
C LEU A 117 1.77 7.61 -1.03
N ILE A 118 0.58 8.06 -0.63
CA ILE A 118 0.34 8.61 0.70
C ILE A 118 -0.88 7.92 1.30
N ASN A 119 -0.71 7.33 2.47
CA ASN A 119 -1.74 6.60 3.19
C ASN A 119 -1.63 6.86 4.69
N ALA A 120 -2.76 6.81 5.40
CA ALA A 120 -2.74 6.64 6.85
C ALA A 120 -2.56 5.15 7.21
N VAL A 121 -1.88 4.88 8.31
CA VAL A 121 -1.73 3.53 8.90
C VAL A 121 -2.04 3.53 10.39
N HIS A 122 -2.56 2.41 10.89
CA HIS A 122 -2.77 2.14 12.31
C HIS A 122 -1.94 0.93 12.70
N LEU A 123 -0.85 1.18 13.44
CA LEU A 123 0.12 0.16 13.84
C LEU A 123 -0.55 -0.92 14.71
N GLN A 124 -0.08 -2.16 14.61
CA GLN A 124 -0.56 -3.32 15.38
C GLN A 124 0.51 -3.90 16.31
N ASN A 125 1.76 -3.41 16.20
CA ASN A 125 2.87 -3.73 17.08
C ASN A 125 3.72 -2.48 17.40
N GLU A 126 4.61 -2.59 18.40
CA GLU A 126 5.30 -1.45 19.03
C GLU A 126 6.74 -1.25 18.53
N PHE A 127 7.10 -1.69 17.33
CA PHE A 127 8.47 -1.54 16.82
C PHE A 127 8.82 -0.09 16.44
N ILE A 128 7.80 0.74 16.18
CA ILE A 128 7.94 2.14 15.79
C ILE A 128 7.16 2.99 16.79
N PRO A 129 7.70 4.15 17.24
CA PRO A 129 6.98 5.07 18.10
C PRO A 129 5.62 5.49 17.51
N ARG A 130 4.56 5.42 18.32
CA ARG A 130 3.24 5.93 17.96
C ARG A 130 3.04 7.38 18.40
N PRO A 131 2.29 8.18 17.63
CA PRO A 131 1.80 9.46 18.10
C PRO A 131 0.78 9.26 19.23
N LYS A 132 0.81 10.16 20.22
CA LYS A 132 -0.20 10.20 21.27
C LYS A 132 -1.50 10.80 20.75
N GLN A 133 -2.61 10.53 21.45
CA GLN A 133 -3.84 11.28 21.22
C GLN A 133 -3.59 12.75 21.57
N HIS A 134 -3.82 13.65 20.61
CA HIS A 134 -3.52 15.10 20.68
C HIS A 134 -2.04 15.50 20.53
N ASP A 135 -1.22 14.66 19.91
CA ASP A 135 0.15 15.06 19.55
C ASP A 135 0.16 16.29 18.62
N GLU A 136 1.02 17.26 18.94
CA GLU A 136 1.26 18.44 18.10
C GLU A 136 2.09 18.09 16.85
N TRP A 137 2.82 16.98 16.91
CA TRP A 137 3.68 16.51 15.83
C TRP A 137 2.97 15.51 14.93
N LEU A 138 3.38 15.49 13.66
CA LEU A 138 2.93 14.56 12.64
C LEU A 138 4.03 13.52 12.41
N TYR A 139 3.62 12.25 12.40
CA TYR A 139 4.52 11.10 12.30
C TYR A 139 4.38 10.47 10.92
N PHE A 140 5.40 10.64 10.07
CA PHE A 140 5.44 10.08 8.72
C PHE A 140 6.52 9.02 8.62
N PHE A 141 6.15 7.77 8.38
CA PHE A 141 7.09 6.73 8.01
C PHE A 141 7.25 6.68 6.49
N VAL A 142 8.47 6.73 5.98
CA VAL A 142 8.73 6.79 4.53
C VAL A 142 9.49 5.54 4.10
N ILE A 143 8.94 4.85 3.10
CA ILE A 143 9.56 3.74 2.37
C ILE A 143 9.97 4.29 1.00
N PRO A 144 11.21 4.10 0.48
CA PRO A 144 12.27 3.20 0.97
C PRO A 144 13.27 3.82 1.94
N ASP A 145 13.07 5.06 2.41
CA ASP A 145 13.97 5.69 3.40
C ASP A 145 14.13 4.83 4.67
N MET A 146 13.10 4.05 5.00
CA MET A 146 12.96 3.26 6.23
C MET A 146 13.15 4.11 7.47
N LYS A 147 12.55 5.30 7.42
CA LYS A 147 12.69 6.32 8.46
C LYS A 147 11.35 6.85 8.90
N LEU A 148 11.28 7.11 10.20
CA LEU A 148 10.22 7.91 10.82
C LEU A 148 10.66 9.37 10.86
N TYR A 149 9.88 10.24 10.23
CA TYR A 149 10.01 11.68 10.31
C TYR A 149 8.93 12.25 11.22
N VAL A 150 9.33 13.05 12.20
CA VAL A 150 8.43 13.72 13.14
C VAL A 150 8.52 15.22 12.88
N ILE A 151 7.45 15.80 12.34
CA ILE A 151 7.44 17.19 11.84
C ILE A 151 6.27 17.99 12.42
N LYS A 152 6.36 19.32 12.40
CA LYS A 152 5.19 20.16 12.71
C LYS A 152 4.29 20.27 11.49
N GLU A 153 3.02 20.56 11.72
CA GLU A 153 2.06 20.84 10.65
C GLU A 153 2.46 22.09 9.82
N THR A 154 3.21 23.02 10.41
CA THR A 154 3.77 24.20 9.71
C THR A 154 4.83 23.83 8.68
N ASP A 155 5.47 22.67 8.81
CA ASP A 155 6.63 22.28 8.01
C ASP A 155 6.24 21.38 6.82
N ILE A 156 4.93 21.19 6.58
CA ILE A 156 4.43 20.25 5.56
C ILE A 156 4.88 20.66 4.14
N GLU A 157 5.00 21.95 3.86
CA GLU A 157 5.44 22.45 2.55
C GLU A 157 6.93 22.13 2.30
N GLU A 158 7.79 22.43 3.28
CA GLU A 158 9.20 22.07 3.20
C GLU A 158 9.39 20.55 3.19
N PHE A 159 8.55 19.81 3.93
CA PHE A 159 8.60 18.35 3.95
C PHE A 159 8.15 17.75 2.60
N ALA A 160 7.17 18.34 1.93
CA ALA A 160 6.78 17.95 0.58
C ALA A 160 7.96 18.08 -0.39
N SER A 161 8.65 19.22 -0.32
CA SER A 161 9.84 19.51 -1.12
C SER A 161 10.99 18.53 -0.83
N PHE A 162 11.17 18.17 0.44
CA PHE A 162 12.11 17.14 0.87
C PHE A 162 11.78 15.75 0.31
N LEU A 163 10.49 15.39 0.25
CA LEU A 163 10.06 14.09 -0.22
C LEU A 163 10.19 13.90 -1.73
N ASP A 164 9.97 14.94 -2.54
CA ASP A 164 10.05 14.84 -4.00
C ASP A 164 11.35 15.37 -4.60
N GLU A 165 12.31 15.82 -3.80
CA GLU A 165 13.67 16.09 -4.28
C GLU A 165 14.27 14.85 -4.96
N GLY A 166 14.79 15.04 -6.17
CA GLY A 166 15.32 13.96 -7.01
C GLY A 166 14.25 13.09 -7.68
N ALA A 167 12.96 13.41 -7.51
CA ALA A 167 11.90 12.67 -8.17
C ALA A 167 11.92 12.93 -9.69
N ILE A 168 11.77 11.85 -10.44
CA ILE A 168 11.68 11.85 -11.89
C ILE A 168 10.23 12.14 -12.29
N GLN A 169 9.94 13.37 -12.72
CA GLN A 169 8.59 13.81 -13.09
C GLN A 169 8.35 13.65 -14.59
N ALA A 170 7.42 12.76 -14.94
CA ALA A 170 6.89 12.68 -16.30
C ALA A 170 6.05 13.94 -16.61
N PRO A 171 6.05 14.41 -17.86
CA PRO A 171 5.32 15.62 -18.23
C PRO A 171 3.81 15.43 -18.01
N LYS A 172 3.17 16.45 -17.45
CA LYS A 172 1.70 16.50 -17.37
C LYS A 172 1.16 16.60 -18.79
N LEU A 173 0.62 15.49 -19.31
CA LEU A 173 -0.09 15.47 -20.58
C LEU A 173 -1.33 16.34 -20.47
N SER A 174 -1.40 17.38 -21.28
CA SER A 174 -2.60 18.20 -21.44
C SER A 174 -3.64 17.48 -22.31
N PHE A 175 -4.89 17.96 -22.27
CA PHE A 175 -5.91 17.49 -23.22
C PHE A 175 -5.50 17.75 -24.68
N GLN A 176 -4.69 18.79 -24.95
CA GLN A 176 -4.15 19.07 -26.29
C GLN A 176 -3.12 18.00 -26.71
N ASP A 177 -2.29 17.52 -25.80
CA ASP A 177 -1.36 16.41 -26.07
C ASP A 177 -2.12 15.15 -26.47
N TYR A 178 -3.23 14.87 -25.79
CA TYR A 178 -4.12 13.76 -26.14
C TYR A 178 -4.67 13.89 -27.57
N LEU A 179 -5.14 15.09 -27.95
CA LEU A 179 -5.63 15.36 -29.31
C LEU A 179 -4.55 15.25 -30.39
N SER A 180 -3.31 15.65 -30.08
CA SER A 180 -2.18 15.62 -31.02
C SER A 180 -1.62 14.22 -31.29
N GLY A 181 -2.05 13.23 -30.51
CA GLY A 181 -1.57 11.85 -30.54
C GLY A 181 -0.30 11.63 -29.71
N LYS A 182 -0.22 10.48 -29.03
CA LYS A 182 0.90 10.11 -28.11
C LYS A 182 2.31 10.32 -28.67
N ALA A 183 2.48 10.25 -29.99
CA ALA A 183 3.79 10.41 -30.63
C ALA A 183 4.32 11.86 -30.61
N LYS A 184 3.45 12.86 -30.43
CA LYS A 184 3.86 14.29 -30.40
C LYS A 184 3.99 14.86 -28.99
N ALA A 185 3.47 14.17 -27.98
CA ALA A 185 3.60 14.60 -26.60
C ALA A 185 5.08 14.54 -26.17
N SER A 186 5.54 15.57 -25.45
CA SER A 186 6.89 15.56 -24.88
C SER A 186 7.07 14.33 -24.00
N GLN A 187 8.18 13.61 -24.20
CA GLN A 187 8.61 12.52 -23.33
C GLN A 187 9.77 12.95 -22.43
N GLN A 188 10.13 14.24 -22.43
CA GLN A 188 11.21 14.73 -21.57
C GLN A 188 10.77 14.65 -20.12
N VAL A 189 11.56 13.88 -19.38
CA VAL A 189 11.39 13.67 -17.96
C VAL A 189 12.37 14.59 -17.25
N HIS A 190 11.90 15.30 -16.23
CA HIS A 190 12.74 16.23 -15.48
C HIS A 190 12.90 15.73 -14.04
N GLU A 191 14.11 15.87 -13.50
CA GLU A 191 14.39 15.65 -12.09
C GLU A 191 13.99 16.90 -11.30
N VAL A 192 13.21 16.71 -10.25
CA VAL A 192 12.75 17.80 -9.38
C VAL A 192 13.90 18.24 -8.47
N HIS A 193 14.23 19.53 -8.53
CA HIS A 193 15.20 20.15 -7.65
C HIS A 193 14.64 21.45 -7.05
N HIS A 194 14.64 21.53 -5.73
CA HIS A 194 14.17 22.72 -5.01
C HIS A 194 15.29 23.69 -4.73
N ARG A 195 15.06 24.99 -4.99
CA ARG A 195 16.06 26.05 -4.79
C ARG A 195 16.53 26.18 -3.33
N LYS A 196 15.64 25.89 -2.39
CA LYS A 196 15.91 25.93 -0.94
C LYS A 196 15.32 24.67 -0.31
N LEU A 197 16.15 23.64 -0.18
CA LEU A 197 15.75 22.36 0.38
C LEU A 197 16.04 22.31 1.89
N THR A 198 14.98 22.23 2.70
CA THR A 198 15.12 21.88 4.13
C THR A 198 15.33 20.38 4.24
N ARG A 199 16.40 19.96 4.92
CA ARG A 199 16.64 18.54 5.23
C ARG A 199 15.95 18.17 6.54
N PHE A 200 15.18 17.09 6.52
CA PHE A 200 14.57 16.52 7.72
C PHE A 200 15.41 15.35 8.22
N GLN A 201 15.68 15.30 9.52
CA GLN A 201 16.33 14.15 10.14
C GLN A 201 15.25 13.16 10.59
N GLY A 202 15.27 11.96 10.02
CA GLY A 202 14.41 10.86 10.42
C GLY A 202 15.16 9.79 11.20
N GLU A 203 14.45 9.09 12.08
CA GLU A 203 14.97 7.93 12.83
C GLU A 203 14.81 6.66 12.01
N THR A 204 15.86 5.83 11.93
CA THR A 204 15.91 4.65 11.05
C THR A 204 15.30 3.42 11.73
N PHE A 205 14.38 2.73 11.04
CA PHE A 205 13.81 1.44 11.45
C PHE A 205 13.88 0.44 10.29
N LEU A 206 14.90 -0.41 10.28
CA LEU A 206 15.12 -1.42 9.23
C LEU A 206 14.35 -2.72 9.55
N ARG A 207 13.05 -2.71 9.28
CA ARG A 207 12.18 -3.90 9.36
C ARG A 207 11.23 -3.96 8.17
N ASP A 208 10.91 -5.17 7.76
CA ASP A 208 9.87 -5.44 6.76
C ASP A 208 8.50 -4.93 7.24
N TRP A 209 7.56 -4.74 6.30
CA TRP A 209 6.20 -4.30 6.61
C TRP A 209 5.15 -5.23 6.01
N ASN A 210 4.12 -5.51 6.81
CA ASN A 210 2.89 -6.17 6.42
C ASN A 210 1.74 -5.16 6.59
N LEU A 211 1.17 -4.70 5.48
CA LEU A 211 0.10 -3.69 5.49
C LEU A 211 -1.20 -4.31 5.01
N VAL A 212 -2.26 -4.24 5.83
CA VAL A 212 -3.57 -4.82 5.53
C VAL A 212 -4.58 -3.70 5.32
N CYS A 213 -5.23 -3.64 4.15
CA CYS A 213 -6.22 -2.59 3.87
C CYS A 213 -7.42 -2.72 4.80
N GLY A 214 -7.64 -1.72 5.68
CA GLY A 214 -8.70 -1.70 6.70
C GLY A 214 -9.67 -0.53 6.59
N HIS A 215 -9.71 0.16 5.44
CA HIS A 215 -10.43 1.44 5.31
C HIS A 215 -11.95 1.30 5.23
N TYR A 216 -12.62 1.22 6.39
CA TYR A 216 -14.06 0.97 6.52
C TYR A 216 -14.97 1.98 5.81
N LYS A 217 -14.81 3.29 6.05
CA LYS A 217 -15.69 4.31 5.44
C LYS A 217 -15.53 4.43 3.93
N ARG A 218 -14.37 4.04 3.37
CA ARG A 218 -14.15 3.98 1.92
C ARG A 218 -14.72 2.69 1.34
N ASP A 219 -14.46 1.57 2.00
CA ASP A 219 -14.98 0.28 1.61
C ASP A 219 -15.18 -0.61 2.83
N ALA A 220 -16.45 -0.95 3.10
CA ALA A 220 -16.81 -1.73 4.27
C ALA A 220 -16.25 -3.16 4.22
N LYS A 221 -16.06 -3.75 3.04
CA LYS A 221 -15.45 -5.09 2.91
C LYS A 221 -14.03 -5.10 3.46
N CYS A 222 -13.21 -4.11 3.10
CA CYS A 222 -11.87 -3.95 3.66
C CYS A 222 -11.89 -3.70 5.17
N GLY A 223 -12.80 -2.85 5.66
CA GLY A 223 -12.86 -2.51 7.07
C GLY A 223 -13.39 -3.62 7.98
N GLU A 224 -14.23 -4.52 7.46
CA GLU A 224 -14.67 -5.74 8.17
C GLU A 224 -13.61 -6.83 8.13
N MET A 225 -12.98 -7.06 6.96
CA MET A 225 -12.00 -8.13 6.77
C MET A 225 -10.62 -7.83 7.36
N GLY A 226 -10.20 -6.56 7.36
CA GLY A 226 -8.88 -6.13 7.83
C GLY A 226 -8.55 -6.66 9.22
N PRO A 227 -9.40 -6.45 10.24
CA PRO A 227 -9.20 -6.99 11.59
C PRO A 227 -9.07 -8.52 11.62
N ASP A 228 -9.87 -9.25 10.86
CA ASP A 228 -9.79 -10.72 10.81
C ASP A 228 -8.43 -11.19 10.27
N ILE A 229 -7.89 -10.51 9.25
CA ILE A 229 -6.54 -10.80 8.71
C ILE A 229 -5.44 -10.43 9.71
N ILE A 230 -5.58 -9.30 10.43
CA ILE A 230 -4.63 -8.92 11.49
C ILE A 230 -4.60 -9.96 12.61
N ALA A 231 -5.77 -10.44 13.04
CA ALA A 231 -5.87 -11.50 14.04
C ALA A 231 -5.17 -12.77 13.54
N ALA A 232 -5.40 -13.17 12.28
CA ALA A 232 -4.72 -14.33 11.69
C ALA A 232 -3.19 -14.17 11.65
N PHE A 233 -2.65 -12.98 11.36
CA PHE A 233 -1.20 -12.71 11.47
C PHE A 233 -0.68 -12.95 12.90
N GLN A 234 -1.43 -12.52 13.91
CA GLN A 234 -1.03 -12.57 15.31
C GLN A 234 -1.18 -13.98 15.90
N ASP A 235 -2.31 -14.64 15.65
CA ASP A 235 -2.64 -15.97 16.17
C ASP A 235 -1.71 -17.05 15.61
N GLU A 236 -1.44 -17.01 14.30
CA GLU A 236 -0.52 -17.92 13.62
C GLU A 236 0.95 -17.48 13.72
N LYS A 237 1.23 -16.35 14.38
CA LYS A 237 2.58 -15.75 14.51
C LYS A 237 3.31 -15.62 13.18
N LEU A 238 2.62 -15.14 12.16
CA LEU A 238 3.17 -15.00 10.80
C LEU A 238 4.01 -13.71 10.73
N PHE A 239 5.29 -13.84 10.37
CA PHE A 239 6.24 -12.72 10.29
C PHE A 239 6.24 -11.82 11.54
N PRO A 240 6.51 -12.37 12.74
CA PRO A 240 6.39 -11.64 14.01
C PRO A 240 7.38 -10.48 14.13
N GLU A 241 8.46 -10.51 13.34
CA GLU A 241 9.52 -9.49 13.30
C GLU A 241 9.18 -8.28 12.41
N ASN A 242 8.12 -8.36 11.62
CA ASN A 242 7.73 -7.31 10.68
C ASN A 242 6.87 -6.25 11.38
N ASN A 243 6.91 -5.01 10.89
CA ASN A 243 5.89 -4.02 11.22
C ASN A 243 4.54 -4.50 10.68
N LEU A 244 3.53 -4.57 11.53
CA LEU A 244 2.17 -4.95 11.14
C LEU A 244 1.27 -3.75 11.32
N ALA A 245 0.51 -3.38 10.29
CA ALA A 245 -0.42 -2.26 10.38
C ALA A 245 -1.65 -2.45 9.50
N LEU A 246 -2.77 -1.87 9.94
CA LEU A 246 -3.86 -1.57 9.03
C LEU A 246 -3.49 -0.33 8.22
N ILE A 247 -3.78 -0.36 6.93
CA ILE A 247 -3.57 0.77 6.02
C ILE A 247 -4.92 1.28 5.50
N SER A 248 -4.98 2.58 5.27
CA SER A 248 -6.06 3.21 4.52
C SER A 248 -6.14 2.69 3.08
N HIS A 249 -7.12 3.15 2.30
CA HIS A 249 -7.45 2.53 1.02
C HIS A 249 -6.29 2.58 0.02
N ILE A 250 -5.92 1.41 -0.51
CA ILE A 250 -4.85 1.21 -1.50
C ILE A 250 -5.38 0.78 -2.88
N GLY A 251 -6.69 0.86 -3.09
CA GLY A 251 -7.35 0.31 -4.28
C GLY A 251 -7.57 -1.20 -4.21
N GLY A 252 -8.44 -1.71 -5.10
CA GLY A 252 -8.74 -3.14 -5.17
C GLY A 252 -9.81 -3.63 -4.19
N HIS A 253 -10.71 -2.76 -3.75
CA HIS A 253 -11.76 -3.13 -2.80
C HIS A 253 -12.74 -4.19 -3.34
N ILE A 254 -12.96 -4.24 -4.65
CA ILE A 254 -13.81 -5.26 -5.28
C ILE A 254 -13.30 -6.70 -5.07
N PHE A 255 -12.00 -6.85 -4.81
CA PHE A 255 -11.33 -8.11 -4.44
C PHE A 255 -10.69 -8.00 -3.04
N ALA A 256 -11.46 -7.52 -2.06
CA ALA A 256 -10.99 -7.26 -0.69
C ALA A 256 -10.16 -8.41 -0.09
N GLY A 257 -9.36 -8.06 0.92
CA GLY A 257 -8.23 -8.87 1.37
C GLY A 257 -6.93 -8.38 0.74
N ASN A 258 -6.78 -7.06 0.65
CA ASN A 258 -5.60 -6.43 0.06
C ASN A 258 -4.49 -6.33 1.09
N VAL A 259 -3.36 -6.96 0.79
CA VAL A 259 -2.18 -7.00 1.67
C VAL A 259 -0.95 -6.59 0.87
N ILE A 260 -0.10 -5.75 1.45
CA ILE A 260 1.21 -5.38 0.90
C ILE A 260 2.29 -5.93 1.81
N PHE A 261 3.26 -6.65 1.22
CA PHE A 261 4.50 -7.03 1.88
C PHE A 261 5.63 -6.19 1.34
N TYR A 262 6.31 -5.45 2.21
CA TYR A 262 7.59 -4.83 1.91
C TYR A 262 8.70 -5.70 2.47
N LYS A 263 9.58 -6.20 1.59
CA LYS A 263 10.70 -7.07 1.94
C LYS A 263 12.01 -6.34 1.71
N LEU A 264 12.71 -5.99 2.78
CA LEU A 264 14.03 -5.39 2.74
C LEU A 264 15.04 -6.39 2.19
N PHE A 265 15.81 -5.97 1.20
CA PHE A 265 16.89 -6.78 0.63
C PHE A 265 18.25 -6.41 1.23
N GLY A 266 18.47 -5.11 1.46
CA GLY A 266 19.74 -4.61 1.98
C GLY A 266 19.93 -3.14 1.63
N ARG A 267 21.19 -2.69 1.61
CA ARG A 267 21.54 -1.29 1.35
C ARG A 267 22.60 -1.20 0.25
N GLU A 268 22.40 -0.30 -0.72
CA GLU A 268 23.42 0.07 -1.71
C GLU A 268 23.55 1.60 -1.75
N LYS A 269 24.78 2.13 -1.73
CA LYS A 269 25.07 3.57 -1.88
C LYS A 269 24.14 4.47 -1.05
N MET A 270 24.00 4.11 0.22
CA MET A 270 23.16 4.79 1.22
C MET A 270 21.63 4.62 1.07
N GLN A 271 21.12 3.98 0.02
CA GLN A 271 19.70 3.73 -0.24
C GLN A 271 19.31 2.29 0.13
N ASN A 272 18.07 2.09 0.58
CA ASN A 272 17.59 0.77 1.00
C ASN A 272 16.87 0.09 -0.16
N LYS A 273 17.39 -1.05 -0.58
CA LYS A 273 16.74 -1.89 -1.57
C LYS A 273 15.65 -2.71 -0.92
N LEU A 274 14.47 -2.69 -1.52
CA LEU A 274 13.34 -3.48 -1.05
C LEU A 274 12.34 -3.76 -2.15
N ASP A 275 11.61 -4.85 -2.00
CA ASP A 275 10.53 -5.24 -2.91
C ASP A 275 9.18 -5.00 -2.24
N SER A 276 8.23 -4.43 -2.99
CA SER A 276 6.84 -4.30 -2.59
C SER A 276 6.01 -5.32 -3.36
N LEU A 277 5.38 -6.24 -2.65
CA LEU A 277 4.54 -7.30 -3.20
C LEU A 277 3.10 -7.07 -2.78
N TRP A 278 2.19 -6.98 -3.75
CA TRP A 278 0.79 -6.68 -3.51
C TRP A 278 -0.07 -7.91 -3.77
N PHE A 279 -0.95 -8.22 -2.82
CA PHE A 279 -1.87 -9.34 -2.88
C PHE A 279 -3.32 -8.88 -2.71
N GLY A 280 -4.26 -9.67 -3.23
CA GLY A 280 -5.70 -9.52 -3.05
C GLY A 280 -6.32 -10.87 -2.78
N LYS A 281 -7.58 -10.89 -2.31
CA LYS A 281 -8.27 -12.14 -1.92
C LYS A 281 -7.52 -12.93 -0.84
N VAL A 282 -6.79 -12.21 0.02
CA VAL A 282 -6.19 -12.76 1.24
C VAL A 282 -7.29 -12.85 2.30
N TYR A 283 -7.48 -14.03 2.86
CA TYR A 283 -8.46 -14.34 3.90
C TYR A 283 -7.74 -15.00 5.08
N PRO A 284 -8.33 -15.00 6.29
CA PRO A 284 -7.71 -15.60 7.47
C PRO A 284 -7.19 -17.03 7.24
N HIS A 285 -7.97 -17.87 6.56
CA HIS A 285 -7.64 -19.28 6.33
C HIS A 285 -6.58 -19.53 5.25
N ASN A 286 -6.37 -18.61 4.31
CA ASN A 286 -5.35 -18.76 3.25
C ASN A 286 -4.08 -17.93 3.49
N LEU A 287 -4.10 -17.06 4.51
CA LEU A 287 -2.98 -16.18 4.84
C LEU A 287 -1.69 -16.96 5.17
N LYS A 288 -1.81 -18.03 5.96
CA LYS A 288 -0.66 -18.88 6.33
C LYS A 288 0.04 -19.46 5.11
N LEU A 289 -0.73 -20.03 4.18
CA LEU A 289 -0.21 -20.57 2.91
C LEU A 289 0.54 -19.49 2.11
N LEU A 290 -0.01 -18.27 2.04
CA LEU A 290 0.65 -17.15 1.38
C LEU A 290 1.98 -16.79 2.05
N CYS A 291 1.99 -16.64 3.38
CA CYS A 291 3.18 -16.28 4.14
C CYS A 291 4.28 -17.35 4.05
N GLU A 292 3.94 -18.63 4.22
CA GLU A 292 4.89 -19.74 4.09
C GLU A 292 5.52 -19.82 2.69
N ASN A 293 4.74 -19.57 1.63
CA ASN A 293 5.28 -19.51 0.27
C ASN A 293 6.20 -18.30 0.07
N LEU A 294 5.81 -17.12 0.57
CA LEU A 294 6.61 -15.89 0.49
C LEU A 294 7.93 -15.98 1.26
N GLU A 295 7.96 -16.70 2.38
CA GLU A 295 9.19 -16.99 3.14
C GLU A 295 10.14 -17.89 2.32
N ASN A 296 9.57 -18.85 1.58
CA ASN A 296 10.29 -19.74 0.67
C ASN A 296 10.62 -19.11 -0.71
N GLY A 297 10.49 -17.78 -0.86
CA GLY A 297 10.77 -17.08 -2.11
C GLY A 297 9.80 -17.40 -3.25
N LYS A 298 8.56 -17.79 -2.94
CA LYS A 298 7.53 -18.13 -3.92
C LYS A 298 6.38 -17.12 -3.90
N ILE A 299 5.94 -16.68 -5.08
CA ILE A 299 4.77 -15.81 -5.26
C ILE A 299 3.62 -16.65 -5.81
N ILE A 300 2.49 -16.66 -5.10
CA ILE A 300 1.26 -17.35 -5.52
C ILE A 300 0.50 -16.47 -6.54
N ASP A 301 0.46 -16.89 -7.80
CA ASP A 301 -0.12 -16.10 -8.90
C ASP A 301 -1.61 -15.81 -8.72
N GLU A 302 -2.37 -16.73 -8.11
CA GLU A 302 -3.81 -16.61 -7.88
C GLU A 302 -4.18 -15.45 -6.94
N MET A 303 -3.25 -15.06 -6.06
CA MET A 303 -3.43 -14.00 -5.06
C MET A 303 -2.63 -12.74 -5.42
N TYR A 304 -1.72 -12.82 -6.39
CA TYR A 304 -0.75 -11.78 -6.69
C TYR A 304 -1.30 -10.69 -7.61
N ARG A 305 -1.24 -9.44 -7.15
CA ARG A 305 -1.66 -8.27 -7.92
C ARG A 305 -0.53 -7.61 -8.70
N GLY A 306 0.72 -7.88 -8.34
CA GLY A 306 1.87 -7.18 -8.90
C GLY A 306 2.81 -6.72 -7.79
N GLY A 307 3.90 -6.07 -8.19
CA GLY A 307 4.89 -5.58 -7.28
C GLY A 307 5.89 -4.67 -7.98
N ILE A 308 6.70 -4.00 -7.18
CA ILE A 308 7.75 -3.10 -7.62
C ILE A 308 8.99 -3.27 -6.76
N SER A 309 10.15 -2.98 -7.33
CA SER A 309 11.40 -2.90 -6.60
C SER A 309 11.77 -1.43 -6.41
N MET A 310 12.14 -1.08 -5.19
CA MET A 310 12.60 0.26 -4.81
C MET A 310 14.07 0.21 -4.41
N ASN A 311 14.76 1.34 -4.52
CA ASN A 311 16.22 1.41 -4.47
C ASN A 311 16.76 1.92 -3.14
#